data_AF-A0A925BJ71-F1
#
_entry.id   AF-A0A925BJ71-F1
#
_cell.length_a   1.000
_cell.length_b   1.000
_cell.length_c   1.000
_cell.angle_alpha   90.00
_cell.angle_beta   90.00
_cell.angle_gamma   90.00
#
_symmetry.space_group_name_H-M   'P 1'
#
loop_
_entity.id
_entity.type
_entity.pdbx_description
1 polymer ?
#
loop_
_entity_poly.entity_id
_entity_poly.type
_entity_poly.pdbx_seq_one_letter_code
_entity_poly.pdbx_strand_id
1 'polypeptide(L)'
;MPLVNYFHFSFTVSNIERSIAFYRDVIGMSLVKTAVHDQPYTSVQVGFPDAHLKMAQLTIDGIAPTRSGHVLELVEHVHPRGEATDTTTTRPGTAHLAFQVADLHAEYERM
;
A
#
# COMPACT_ATOMS: atom_id res chain seq x y z
N MET A 1 5.73 12.41 24.38
CA MET A 1 5.84 10.94 24.37
C MET A 1 6.82 10.54 23.26
N PRO A 2 7.71 9.57 23.47
CA PRO A 2 8.65 9.13 22.44
C PRO A 2 7.96 8.31 21.34
N LEU A 3 8.55 8.31 20.14
CA LEU A 3 8.20 7.36 19.07
C LEU A 3 8.54 5.95 19.53
N VAL A 4 7.65 4.99 19.25
CA VAL A 4 7.81 3.60 19.70
C VAL A 4 8.06 2.62 18.55
N ASN A 5 7.47 2.87 17.38
CA ASN A 5 7.66 2.09 16.16
C ASN A 5 7.01 2.82 14.96
N TYR A 6 7.23 2.34 13.73
CA TYR A 6 6.38 2.67 12.57
C TYR A 6 5.05 1.90 12.63
N PHE A 7 4.02 2.39 11.93
CA PHE A 7 2.71 1.72 11.84
C PHE A 7 2.57 0.94 10.53
N HIS A 8 2.71 1.60 9.38
CA HIS A 8 2.80 0.99 8.04
C HIS A 8 3.44 1.99 7.07
N PHE A 9 3.71 1.55 5.85
CA PHE A 9 3.99 2.41 4.69
C PHE A 9 2.81 2.33 3.72
N SER A 10 2.46 3.45 3.08
CA SER A 10 1.28 3.53 2.24
C SER A 10 1.61 4.08 0.85
N PHE A 11 0.98 3.52 -0.18
CA PHE A 11 0.99 4.05 -1.54
C PHE A 11 -0.44 4.27 -2.05
N THR A 12 -0.66 5.42 -2.66
CA THR A 12 -1.86 5.65 -3.47
C THR A 12 -1.72 4.94 -4.81
N VAL A 13 -2.72 4.12 -5.16
CA VAL A 13 -2.73 3.32 -6.40
C VAL A 13 -3.92 3.70 -7.27
N SER A 14 -3.79 3.49 -8.57
CA SER A 14 -4.85 3.80 -9.53
C SER A 14 -5.93 2.72 -9.64
N ASN A 15 -5.66 1.50 -9.16
CA ASN A 15 -6.63 0.41 -9.12
C ASN A 15 -6.24 -0.58 -8.01
N ILE A 16 -7.12 -0.76 -7.02
CA ILE A 16 -6.81 -1.59 -5.85
C ILE A 16 -6.75 -3.08 -6.23
N GLU A 17 -7.64 -3.57 -7.09
CA GLU A 17 -7.73 -4.99 -7.42
C GLU A 17 -6.48 -5.48 -8.16
N ARG A 18 -6.01 -4.72 -9.15
CA ARG A 18 -4.76 -4.99 -9.87
C ARG A 18 -3.55 -4.92 -8.95
N SER A 19 -3.54 -3.97 -8.01
CA SER A 19 -2.43 -3.81 -7.07
C SER A 19 -2.38 -4.97 -6.07
N ILE A 20 -3.53 -5.41 -5.55
CA ILE A 20 -3.62 -6.62 -4.72
C ILE A 20 -3.09 -7.82 -5.48
N ALA A 21 -3.53 -8.04 -6.72
CA ALA A 21 -3.08 -9.18 -7.53
C ALA A 21 -1.56 -9.16 -7.72
N PHE A 22 -0.97 -7.99 -8.02
CA PHE A 22 0.49 -7.86 -8.13
C PHE A 22 1.21 -8.20 -6.82
N TYR A 23 0.86 -7.54 -5.71
CA TYR A 23 1.59 -7.76 -4.46
C TYR A 23 1.36 -9.14 -3.85
N ARG A 24 0.17 -9.72 -4.01
CA ARG A 24 -0.13 -11.06 -3.50
C ARG A 24 0.37 -12.17 -4.42
N ASP A 25 0.02 -12.11 -5.70
CA ASP A 25 0.21 -13.25 -6.60
C ASP A 25 1.59 -13.21 -7.30
N VAL A 26 2.13 -12.01 -7.55
CA VAL A 26 3.46 -11.86 -8.17
C VAL A 26 4.54 -11.72 -7.11
N ILE A 27 4.43 -10.75 -6.18
CA ILE A 27 5.45 -10.53 -5.13
C ILE A 27 5.37 -11.56 -4.00
N GLY A 28 4.22 -12.20 -3.78
CA GLY A 28 4.06 -13.24 -2.75
C GLY A 28 3.73 -12.71 -1.35
N MET A 29 3.22 -11.48 -1.22
CA MET A 29 2.75 -10.95 0.06
C MET A 29 1.39 -11.55 0.47
N SER A 30 1.13 -11.56 1.77
CA SER A 30 -0.16 -12.00 2.33
C SER A 30 -1.12 -10.83 2.47
N LEU A 31 -2.31 -10.95 1.87
CA LEU A 31 -3.40 -9.98 2.04
C LEU A 31 -4.02 -10.15 3.43
N VAL A 32 -3.93 -9.10 4.25
CA VAL A 32 -4.47 -9.09 5.62
C VAL A 32 -5.94 -8.68 5.62
N LYS A 33 -6.26 -7.59 4.92
CA LYS A 33 -7.61 -7.01 4.92
C LYS A 33 -7.84 -6.14 3.70
N THR A 34 -9.08 -6.09 3.24
CA THR A 34 -9.60 -5.04 2.33
C THR A 34 -10.69 -4.23 3.00
N ALA A 35 -10.85 -2.98 2.61
CA ALA A 35 -11.93 -2.12 3.10
C ALA A 35 -12.40 -1.14 2.02
N VAL A 36 -13.66 -0.73 2.12
CA VAL A 36 -14.22 0.41 1.39
C VAL A 36 -14.52 1.49 2.42
N HIS A 37 -14.08 2.71 2.16
CA HIS A 37 -14.28 3.87 3.01
C HIS A 37 -15.07 4.94 2.24
N ASP A 38 -16.36 5.05 2.55
CA ASP A 38 -17.33 5.92 1.89
C ASP A 38 -18.22 6.67 2.91
N GLN A 39 -17.89 6.58 4.20
CA GLN A 39 -18.66 7.20 5.28
C GLN A 39 -18.29 8.68 5.45
N PRO A 40 -19.18 9.54 5.99
CA PRO A 40 -18.92 10.97 6.15
C PRO A 40 -17.63 11.32 6.90
N TYR A 41 -17.24 10.51 7.88
CA TYR A 41 -15.98 10.68 8.60
C TYR A 41 -14.75 10.52 7.68
N THR A 42 -14.83 9.69 6.65
CA THR A 42 -13.76 9.48 5.66
C THR A 42 -13.41 10.80 4.99
N SER A 43 -14.42 11.53 4.52
CA SER A 43 -14.25 12.83 3.87
C SER A 43 -13.55 13.85 4.77
N VAL A 44 -13.88 13.84 6.08
CA VAL A 44 -13.22 14.67 7.08
C VAL A 44 -11.77 14.23 7.29
N GLN A 45 -11.52 12.92 7.39
CA GLN A 45 -10.19 12.36 7.65
C GLN A 45 -9.21 12.65 6.52
N VAL A 46 -9.63 12.50 5.26
CA VAL A 46 -8.75 12.70 4.09
C VAL A 46 -8.81 14.11 3.51
N GLY A 47 -9.73 14.96 3.99
CA GLY A 47 -9.84 16.35 3.56
C GLY A 47 -10.46 16.55 2.18
N PHE A 48 -11.20 15.56 1.66
CA PHE A 48 -11.90 15.63 0.38
C PHE A 48 -13.40 15.40 0.57
N PRO A 49 -14.28 16.27 0.08
CA PRO A 49 -15.73 16.01 0.05
C PRO A 49 -16.06 14.71 -0.68
N ASP A 50 -17.09 14.01 -0.21
CA ASP A 50 -17.62 12.78 -0.82
C ASP A 50 -16.57 11.69 -1.10
N ALA A 51 -15.52 11.63 -0.27
CA ALA A 51 -14.42 10.71 -0.46
C ALA A 51 -14.89 9.25 -0.46
N HIS A 52 -14.54 8.54 -1.52
CA HIS A 52 -14.77 7.10 -1.66
C HIS A 52 -13.44 6.43 -1.97
N LEU A 53 -12.96 5.64 -1.03
CA LEU A 53 -11.67 4.98 -1.09
C LEU A 53 -11.84 3.46 -1.05
N LYS A 54 -10.97 2.75 -1.75
CA LYS A 54 -10.73 1.33 -1.51
C LYS A 54 -9.35 1.15 -0.93
N MET A 55 -9.22 0.25 0.05
CA MET A 55 -7.98 0.01 0.76
C MET A 55 -7.65 -1.48 0.81
N ALA A 56 -6.35 -1.78 0.80
CA ALA A 56 -5.81 -3.10 1.03
C ALA A 56 -4.59 -3.04 1.96
N GLN A 57 -4.53 -3.95 2.92
CA GLN A 57 -3.44 -4.08 3.88
C GLN A 57 -2.73 -5.41 3.65
N LEU A 58 -1.41 -5.37 3.51
CA LEU A 58 -0.58 -6.55 3.21
C LEU A 58 0.59 -6.69 4.18
N THR A 59 0.97 -7.94 4.41
CA THR A 59 2.11 -8.33 5.23
C THR A 59 3.02 -9.31 4.49
N ILE A 60 4.21 -9.54 5.04
CA ILE A 60 5.11 -10.62 4.61
C ILE A 60 4.97 -11.76 5.62
N ASP A 61 4.90 -12.99 5.16
CA ASP A 61 4.90 -14.13 6.06
C ASP A 61 6.30 -14.29 6.68
N GLY A 62 6.36 -14.40 8.02
CA GLY A 62 7.61 -14.58 8.75
C GLY A 62 8.24 -13.31 9.34
N ILE A 63 7.70 -12.12 9.06
CA ILE A 63 8.07 -10.92 9.84
C ILE A 63 7.27 -10.87 11.15
N ALA A 64 7.88 -10.33 12.21
CA ALA A 64 7.20 -10.16 13.49
C ALA A 64 5.98 -9.21 13.32
N PRO A 65 4.81 -9.54 13.90
CA PRO A 65 3.64 -8.68 13.80
C PRO A 65 3.92 -7.29 14.39
N THR A 66 3.54 -6.25 13.65
CA THR A 66 3.50 -4.88 14.14
C THR A 66 2.16 -4.62 14.84
N ARG A 67 2.03 -3.48 15.54
CA ARG A 67 0.74 -3.07 16.13
C ARG A 67 -0.37 -2.87 15.10
N SER A 68 -0.03 -2.58 13.84
CA SER A 68 -1.00 -2.39 12.76
C SER A 68 -1.43 -3.73 12.13
N GLY A 69 -0.69 -4.80 12.35
CA GLY A 69 -0.93 -6.12 11.75
C GLY A 69 -0.57 -6.21 10.27
N HIS A 70 0.02 -5.18 9.68
CA HIS A 70 0.46 -5.13 8.29
C HIS A 70 1.70 -4.24 8.14
N VAL A 71 2.34 -4.26 6.98
CA VAL A 71 3.48 -3.37 6.69
C VAL A 71 3.25 -2.48 5.48
N LEU A 72 2.42 -2.93 4.53
CA LEU A 72 2.07 -2.19 3.33
C LEU A 72 0.57 -1.91 3.32
N GLU A 73 0.22 -0.66 3.09
CA GLU A 73 -1.14 -0.20 2.82
C GLU A 73 -1.23 0.35 1.39
N LEU A 74 -2.29 -0.02 0.69
CA LEU A 74 -2.60 0.47 -0.64
C LEU A 74 -3.94 1.18 -0.59
N VAL A 75 -4.02 2.36 -1.19
CA VAL A 75 -5.24 3.18 -1.19
C VAL A 75 -5.57 3.61 -2.61
N GLU A 76 -6.73 3.23 -3.12
CA GLU A 76 -7.30 3.80 -4.34
C GLU A 76 -8.31 4.88 -3.96
N HIS A 77 -8.08 6.11 -4.42
CA HIS A 77 -9.12 7.14 -4.43
C HIS A 77 -10.05 6.92 -5.63
N VAL A 78 -11.21 6.30 -5.38
CA VAL A 78 -12.27 6.17 -6.39
C VAL A 78 -12.91 7.54 -6.63
N HIS A 79 -13.12 8.32 -5.55
CA HIS A 79 -13.50 9.73 -5.62
C HIS A 79 -12.84 10.53 -4.48
N PRO A 80 -12.31 11.75 -4.75
CA PRO A 80 -11.97 12.25 -6.08
C PRO A 80 -10.77 11.48 -6.65
N ARG A 81 -10.79 11.17 -7.94
CA ARG A 81 -9.67 10.47 -8.59
C ARG A 81 -8.53 11.45 -8.89
N GLY A 82 -7.34 11.14 -8.38
CA GLY A 82 -6.12 11.90 -8.67
C GLY A 82 -5.44 11.50 -9.97
N GLU A 83 -4.62 12.40 -10.51
CA GLU A 83 -3.70 12.11 -11.62
C GLU A 83 -2.45 11.35 -11.11
N ALA A 84 -1.84 10.56 -12.00
CA ALA A 84 -0.61 9.86 -11.66
C ALA A 84 0.53 10.85 -11.42
N THR A 85 1.24 10.69 -10.30
CA THR A 85 2.49 11.43 -10.05
C THR A 85 3.60 10.94 -10.98
N ASP A 86 4.51 11.82 -11.36
CA ASP A 86 5.72 11.42 -12.07
C ASP A 86 6.69 10.69 -11.13
N THR A 87 6.90 9.41 -11.39
CA THR A 87 7.71 8.51 -10.58
C THR A 87 9.17 8.39 -11.05
N THR A 88 9.66 9.33 -11.86
CA THR A 88 11.07 9.37 -12.25
C THR A 88 11.97 9.42 -11.02
N THR A 89 12.93 8.48 -10.91
CA THR A 89 13.73 8.24 -9.70
C THR A 89 14.47 9.46 -9.16
N THR A 90 14.80 10.43 -10.00
CA THR A 90 15.52 11.64 -9.60
C THR A 90 14.61 12.74 -9.05
N ARG A 91 13.29 12.55 -9.01
CA ARG A 91 12.34 13.55 -8.50
C ARG A 91 12.22 13.46 -6.97
N PRO A 92 12.50 14.54 -6.24
CA PRO A 92 12.25 14.57 -4.80
C PRO A 92 10.78 14.24 -4.47
N GLY A 93 10.59 13.33 -3.52
CA GLY A 93 9.27 12.82 -3.14
C GLY A 93 8.88 11.49 -3.79
N THR A 94 9.57 11.06 -4.85
CA THR A 94 9.43 9.69 -5.36
C THR A 94 9.95 8.70 -4.31
N ALA A 95 9.07 7.80 -3.87
CA ALA A 95 9.40 6.74 -2.93
C ALA A 95 9.61 5.42 -3.66
N HIS A 96 10.38 4.52 -3.05
CA HIS A 96 10.48 3.13 -3.46
C HIS A 96 10.32 2.23 -2.24
N LEU A 97 9.86 1.01 -2.48
CA LEU A 97 9.84 -0.08 -1.51
C LEU A 97 10.78 -1.16 -2.02
N ALA A 98 11.72 -1.58 -1.17
CA ALA A 98 12.67 -2.63 -1.48
C ALA A 98 12.36 -3.86 -0.63
N PHE A 99 12.34 -5.03 -1.25
CA PHE A 99 12.16 -6.31 -0.58
C PHE A 99 13.49 -7.07 -0.52
N GLN A 100 13.74 -7.72 0.61
CA GLN A 100 14.85 -8.65 0.75
C GLN A 100 14.37 -10.06 0.38
N VAL A 101 15.12 -10.72 -0.49
CA VAL A 101 14.87 -12.10 -0.94
C VAL A 101 16.11 -12.95 -0.75
N ALA A 102 15.94 -14.27 -0.68
CA ALA A 102 17.06 -15.19 -0.48
C ALA A 102 17.98 -15.28 -1.72
N ASP A 103 17.39 -15.21 -2.90
CA ASP A 103 18.09 -15.22 -4.19
C ASP A 103 17.40 -14.25 -5.16
N LEU A 104 18.10 -13.16 -5.50
CA LEU A 104 17.57 -12.12 -6.37
C LEU A 104 17.32 -12.61 -7.81
N HIS A 105 18.21 -13.47 -8.33
CA HIS A 105 18.12 -13.92 -9.71
C HIS A 105 17.00 -14.95 -9.87
N ALA A 106 16.91 -15.90 -8.95
CA ALA A 106 15.83 -16.89 -8.97
C ALA A 106 14.46 -16.23 -8.85
N GLU A 107 14.34 -15.20 -8.00
CA GLU A 107 13.09 -14.49 -7.83
C GLU A 107 12.71 -13.64 -9.04
N TYR A 108 13.68 -12.99 -9.69
CA TYR A 108 13.43 -12.24 -10.92
C TYR A 108 12.90 -13.11 -12.05
N GLU A 109 13.43 -14.33 -12.23
CA GLU A 109 12.95 -15.28 -13.25
C GLU A 109 11.56 -15.88 -12.92
N ARG A 110 11.15 -15.85 -11.64
CA ARG A 110 9.83 -16.35 -11.21
C ARG A 110 8.70 -15.35 -11.50
N MET A 111 8.99 -14.05 -11.46
CA MET A 111 8.02 -12.95 -11.62
C MET A 111 7.63 -12.72 -13.08
#